data_AF-A0A346YTK5-F1
#
_entry.id   AF-A0A346YTK5-F1
#
_cell.length_a   1.000
_cell.length_b   1.000
_cell.length_c   1.000
_cell.angle_alpha   90.00
_cell.angle_beta   90.00
_cell.angle_gamma   90.00
#
_symmetry.space_group_name_H-M   'P 1'
#
loop_
_entity.id
_entity.type
_entity.pdbx_description
1 polymer ?
#
loop_
_entity_poly.entity_id
_entity_poly.type
_entity_poly.pdbx_seq_one_letter_code
_entity_poly.pdbx_strand_id
1 'polypeptide(L)'
;MPGGVLRWKRRSRWQIRKCESASAPHIQLSWNAALINDQPNIEPDVTIFVCTNCRAGSEDDSRPGIGLIHALRQATAHLPLSVKPVTCLANCEKSPSAAFRHRSGWSYVFGHLALGNVDDIVHGAMMLAQDERGFLPLRGRPSCLRGKGMTARIPPFHHHEDLPQ
;
A
#
# COMPACT_ATOMS: atom_id res chain seq x y z
N MET A 1 -10.46 53.77 0.60
CA MET A 1 -11.78 53.93 1.27
C MET A 1 -12.83 54.02 0.17
N PRO A 2 -14.01 53.36 0.23
CA PRO A 2 -14.66 52.55 1.28
C PRO A 2 -14.61 51.03 0.93
N GLY A 3 -14.94 50.02 1.75
CA GLY A 3 -15.85 49.94 2.89
C GLY A 3 -17.17 49.28 2.45
N GLY A 4 -17.34 47.96 2.66
CA GLY A 4 -18.58 47.25 2.29
C GLY A 4 -18.66 45.81 2.82
N VAL A 5 -19.20 45.68 4.03
CA VAL A 5 -19.56 44.40 4.67
C VAL A 5 -20.84 43.85 4.03
N LEU A 6 -20.84 42.61 3.54
CA LEU A 6 -22.05 41.94 3.08
C LEU A 6 -22.40 40.71 3.93
N ARG A 7 -23.48 40.95 4.66
CA ARG A 7 -24.32 40.12 5.51
C ARG A 7 -24.85 38.89 4.77
N TRP A 8 -24.58 37.70 5.31
CA TRP A 8 -25.13 36.44 4.83
C TRP A 8 -26.63 36.34 5.14
N LYS A 9 -27.48 36.40 4.10
CA LYS A 9 -28.90 36.07 4.19
C LYS A 9 -29.11 34.59 3.85
N ARG A 10 -29.53 33.81 4.85
CA ARG A 10 -30.17 32.50 4.67
C ARG A 10 -31.48 32.65 3.89
N ARG A 11 -31.66 31.80 2.87
CA ARG A 11 -32.90 31.19 2.31
C ARG A 11 -32.43 30.41 1.05
N SER A 12 -32.83 29.18 0.76
CA SER A 12 -34.18 28.63 0.66
C SER A 12 -34.08 27.09 0.66
N ARG A 13 -34.73 26.37 1.57
CA ARG A 13 -35.97 25.60 1.34
C ARG A 13 -36.02 24.91 -0.04
N TRP A 14 -35.36 23.77 -0.16
CA TRP A 14 -35.61 22.82 -1.25
C TRP A 14 -36.78 21.92 -0.88
N GLN A 15 -37.80 21.93 -1.74
CA GLN A 15 -38.98 21.09 -1.66
C GLN A 15 -38.59 19.63 -1.92
N ILE A 16 -38.89 18.77 -0.96
CA ILE A 16 -38.80 17.32 -1.10
C ILE A 16 -39.97 16.88 -1.97
N ARG A 17 -39.70 16.49 -3.22
CA ARG A 17 -40.66 15.74 -4.03
C ARG A 17 -40.77 14.34 -3.43
N LYS A 18 -41.98 13.91 -3.07
CA LYS A 18 -42.29 12.51 -2.77
C LYS A 18 -42.05 11.70 -4.04
N CYS A 19 -41.07 10.80 -4.02
CA CYS A 19 -41.05 9.66 -4.94
C CYS A 19 -42.04 8.63 -4.38
N GLU A 20 -43.10 8.37 -5.13
CA GLU A 20 -44.00 7.24 -4.88
C GLU A 20 -43.24 5.92 -5.08
N SER A 21 -43.45 5.01 -4.15
CA SER A 21 -42.77 3.72 -4.03
C SER A 21 -43.30 2.72 -5.04
N ALA A 22 -42.50 2.40 -6.06
CA ALA A 22 -42.63 1.13 -6.77
C ALA A 22 -41.89 0.06 -5.96
N SER A 23 -42.62 -1.00 -5.55
CA SER A 23 -42.09 -2.11 -4.78
C SER A 23 -41.01 -2.87 -5.55
N ALA A 24 -39.77 -2.79 -5.10
CA ALA A 24 -38.71 -3.67 -5.55
C ALA A 24 -38.86 -5.05 -4.86
N PRO A 25 -38.68 -6.17 -5.57
CA PRO A 25 -38.73 -7.49 -4.95
C PRO A 25 -37.58 -7.62 -3.93
N HIS A 26 -37.92 -8.10 -2.74
CA HIS A 26 -36.94 -8.49 -1.73
C HIS A 26 -36.05 -9.60 -2.31
N ILE A 27 -34.86 -9.24 -2.79
CA ILE A 27 -33.81 -10.21 -3.10
C ILE A 27 -33.30 -10.73 -1.76
N GLN A 28 -33.85 -11.87 -1.37
CA GLN A 28 -33.39 -12.66 -0.24
C GLN A 28 -32.01 -13.22 -0.62
N LEU A 29 -30.96 -12.53 -0.20
CA LEU A 29 -29.58 -12.99 -0.36
C LEU A 29 -29.36 -14.21 0.54
N SER A 30 -29.68 -15.40 0.04
CA SER A 30 -29.21 -16.64 0.62
C SER A 30 -27.69 -16.69 0.42
N TRP A 31 -26.95 -16.58 1.52
CA TRP A 31 -25.52 -16.85 1.56
C TRP A 31 -25.28 -18.33 1.23
N ASN A 32 -25.22 -18.67 -0.06
CA ASN A 32 -24.78 -19.98 -0.49
C ASN A 32 -23.26 -20.06 -0.24
N ALA A 33 -22.88 -20.71 0.84
CA ALA A 33 -21.49 -21.06 1.20
C ALA A 33 -20.79 -22.00 0.18
N ALA A 34 -21.40 -22.26 -0.98
CA ALA A 34 -21.00 -23.29 -1.94
C ALA A 34 -20.26 -22.76 -3.20
N LEU A 35 -19.84 -21.50 -3.23
CA LEU A 35 -18.96 -20.95 -4.28
C LEU A 35 -17.60 -20.48 -3.76
N ILE A 36 -17.19 -20.93 -2.57
CA ILE A 36 -15.79 -20.84 -2.17
C ILE A 36 -15.05 -21.86 -3.02
N ASN A 37 -14.46 -21.39 -4.12
CA ASN A 37 -13.54 -22.15 -4.93
C ASN A 37 -12.42 -22.65 -3.99
N ASP A 38 -12.41 -23.94 -3.66
CA ASP A 38 -11.46 -24.60 -2.74
C ASP A 38 -10.07 -24.77 -3.37
N GLN A 39 -9.70 -23.83 -4.25
CA GLN A 39 -8.33 -23.72 -4.71
C GLN A 39 -7.55 -23.03 -3.58
N PRO A 40 -6.48 -23.65 -3.06
CA PRO A 40 -5.60 -22.95 -2.15
C PRO A 40 -5.14 -21.69 -2.88
N ASN A 41 -5.63 -20.53 -2.43
CA ASN A 41 -5.13 -19.26 -2.90
C ASN A 41 -3.72 -19.14 -2.33
N ILE A 42 -2.74 -19.72 -3.03
CA ILE A 42 -1.32 -19.58 -2.73
C ILE A 42 -0.95 -18.16 -3.16
N GLU A 43 -1.51 -17.19 -2.44
CA GLU A 43 -0.98 -15.85 -2.50
C GLU A 43 0.46 -15.90 -1.98
N PRO A 44 1.37 -15.11 -2.56
CA PRO A 44 2.74 -15.05 -2.07
C PRO A 44 2.77 -14.45 -0.66
N ASP A 45 3.66 -14.96 0.18
CA ASP A 45 3.79 -14.48 1.56
C ASP A 45 4.27 -13.03 1.63
N VAL A 46 4.98 -12.56 0.61
CA VAL A 46 5.41 -11.16 0.50
C VAL A 46 4.81 -10.48 -0.71
N THR A 47 4.22 -9.31 -0.47
CA THR A 47 3.80 -8.37 -1.50
C THR A 47 4.60 -7.07 -1.39
N ILE A 48 5.15 -6.61 -2.52
CA ILE A 48 5.79 -5.31 -2.70
C ILE A 48 4.75 -4.34 -3.24
N PHE A 49 4.32 -3.39 -2.41
CA PHE A 49 3.45 -2.29 -2.80
C PHE A 49 4.30 -1.09 -3.20
N VAL A 50 4.24 -0.66 -4.46
CA VAL A 50 5.02 0.49 -4.94
C VAL A 50 4.11 1.71 -5.11
N CYS A 51 4.52 2.83 -4.54
CA CYS A 51 3.76 4.07 -4.61
C CYS A 51 3.74 4.62 -6.05
N THR A 52 2.55 4.86 -6.59
CA THR A 52 2.39 5.42 -7.95
C THR A 52 2.31 6.95 -7.97
N ASN A 53 2.12 7.59 -6.82
CA ASN A 53 1.94 9.05 -6.72
C ASN A 53 3.21 9.80 -6.29
N CYS A 54 4.29 9.12 -5.86
CA CYS A 54 5.55 9.80 -5.58
C CYS A 54 6.11 10.48 -6.85
N ARG A 55 6.75 11.65 -6.69
CA ARG A 55 7.41 12.42 -7.76
C ARG A 55 8.92 12.38 -7.60
N ALA A 56 9.70 12.46 -8.67
CA ALA A 56 11.16 12.48 -8.58
C ALA A 56 11.73 13.82 -8.06
N GLY A 57 10.91 14.87 -8.01
CA GLY A 57 11.20 16.17 -7.41
C GLY A 57 9.91 17.01 -7.30
N SER A 58 9.97 18.20 -6.69
CA SER A 58 8.79 19.07 -6.55
C SER A 58 8.25 19.57 -7.89
N GLU A 59 9.14 19.81 -8.85
CA GLU A 59 8.84 20.34 -10.19
C GLU A 59 8.71 19.25 -11.26
N ASP A 60 8.92 17.97 -10.90
CA ASP A 60 8.91 16.87 -11.86
C ASP A 60 7.53 16.16 -11.87
N ASP A 61 6.96 16.03 -13.07
CA ASP A 61 5.75 15.24 -13.31
C ASP A 61 6.02 13.73 -13.41
N SER A 62 7.30 13.34 -13.50
CA SER A 62 7.74 11.95 -13.48
C SER A 62 7.27 11.21 -12.24
N ARG A 63 6.71 10.03 -12.47
CA ARG A 63 6.26 9.08 -11.45
C ARG A 63 7.23 7.90 -11.41
N PRO A 64 8.37 8.03 -10.70
CA PRO A 64 9.43 7.01 -10.70
C PRO A 64 8.94 5.62 -10.23
N GLY A 65 7.87 5.58 -9.42
CA GLY A 65 7.25 4.33 -9.01
C GLY A 65 6.67 3.50 -10.15
N ILE A 66 6.24 4.11 -11.26
CA ILE A 66 5.68 3.38 -12.42
C ILE A 66 6.77 2.54 -13.08
N GLY A 67 7.90 3.14 -13.41
CA GLY A 67 9.06 2.42 -13.96
C GLY A 67 9.53 1.31 -13.02
N LEU A 68 9.56 1.60 -11.71
CA LEU A 68 9.97 0.63 -10.70
C LEU A 68 9.03 -0.58 -10.62
N ILE A 69 7.71 -0.39 -10.76
CA ILE A 69 6.74 -1.49 -10.82
C ILE A 69 7.03 -2.42 -12.00
N HIS A 70 7.28 -1.86 -13.19
CA HIS A 70 7.56 -2.66 -14.38
C HIS A 70 8.83 -3.48 -14.21
N ALA A 71 9.91 -2.86 -13.75
CA ALA A 71 11.19 -3.54 -13.53
C ALA A 71 11.06 -4.64 -12.47
N LEU A 72 10.37 -4.36 -11.35
CA LEU A 72 10.15 -5.37 -10.31
C LEU A 72 9.31 -6.54 -10.80
N ARG A 73 8.22 -6.29 -11.55
CA ARG A 73 7.39 -7.37 -12.11
C ARG A 73 8.18 -8.30 -13.04
N GLN A 74 9.09 -7.74 -13.83
CA GLN A 74 9.99 -8.53 -14.67
C GLN A 74 10.95 -9.36 -13.81
N ALA A 75 11.60 -8.72 -12.83
CA ALA A 75 12.57 -9.38 -11.96
C ALA A 75 11.95 -10.45 -11.03
N THR A 76 10.67 -10.32 -10.67
CA THR A 76 9.98 -11.27 -9.77
C THR A 76 9.11 -12.29 -10.48
N ALA A 77 9.14 -12.38 -11.82
CA ALA A 77 8.20 -13.20 -12.60
C ALA A 77 8.17 -14.69 -12.21
N HIS A 78 9.28 -15.21 -11.67
CA HIS A 78 9.43 -16.61 -11.26
C HIS A 78 9.70 -16.78 -9.77
N LEU A 79 9.44 -15.74 -8.97
CA LEU A 79 9.67 -15.73 -7.54
C LEU A 79 8.33 -15.76 -6.78
N PRO A 80 8.32 -16.26 -5.53
CA PRO A 80 7.12 -16.25 -4.68
C PRO A 80 6.83 -14.85 -4.10
N LEU A 81 6.82 -13.82 -4.96
CA LEU A 81 6.61 -12.42 -4.61
C LEU A 81 5.49 -11.82 -5.48
N SER A 82 4.66 -10.96 -4.90
CA SER A 82 3.71 -10.13 -5.67
C SER A 82 4.19 -8.69 -5.75
N VAL A 83 3.99 -8.03 -6.89
CA VAL A 83 4.23 -6.59 -7.05
C VAL A 83 2.93 -5.89 -7.40
N LYS A 84 2.45 -5.04 -6.49
CA LYS A 84 1.17 -4.32 -6.62
C LYS A 84 1.40 -2.81 -6.58
N PRO A 85 0.64 -2.02 -7.35
CA PRO A 85 0.61 -0.57 -7.16
C PRO A 85 -0.11 -0.22 -5.85
N VAL A 86 0.27 0.88 -5.24
CA VAL A 86 -0.52 1.56 -4.20
C VAL A 86 -0.53 3.05 -4.50
N THR A 87 -1.68 3.70 -4.26
CA THR A 87 -1.84 5.12 -4.60
C THR A 87 -0.85 6.00 -3.85
N CYS A 88 -0.70 5.82 -2.53
CA CYS A 88 0.19 6.64 -1.71
C CYS A 88 0.67 5.89 -0.46
N LEU A 89 1.93 6.10 -0.08
CA LEU A 89 2.53 5.61 1.17
C LEU A 89 2.89 6.75 2.13
N ALA A 90 2.46 7.99 1.83
CA ALA A 90 2.81 9.21 2.57
C ALA A 90 4.34 9.41 2.79
N ASN A 91 5.16 8.81 1.93
CA ASN A 91 6.62 8.83 2.03
C ASN A 91 7.25 9.61 0.85
N CYS A 92 6.61 10.73 0.47
CA CYS A 92 6.95 11.47 -0.76
C CYS A 92 8.35 12.08 -0.76
N GLU A 93 8.84 12.53 0.40
CA GLU A 93 10.19 13.08 0.55
C GLU A 93 11.30 12.05 0.26
N LYS A 94 10.96 10.75 0.32
CA LYS A 94 11.86 9.63 0.02
C LYS A 94 11.42 8.88 -1.24
N SER A 95 10.95 9.61 -2.24
CA SER A 95 10.57 9.05 -3.53
C SER A 95 11.75 8.38 -4.27
N PRO A 96 11.48 7.33 -5.08
CA PRO A 96 10.31 6.47 -5.03
C PRO A 96 10.28 5.60 -3.77
N SER A 97 9.07 5.27 -3.32
CA SER A 97 8.83 4.47 -2.10
C SER A 97 8.06 3.18 -2.38
N ALA A 98 8.35 2.16 -1.58
CA ALA A 98 7.64 0.89 -1.62
C ALA A 98 7.48 0.31 -0.20
N ALA A 99 6.41 -0.45 0.01
CA ALA A 99 6.16 -1.20 1.22
C ALA A 99 6.27 -2.71 0.97
N PHE A 100 7.01 -3.42 1.80
CA PHE A 100 7.04 -4.87 1.82
C PHE A 100 6.07 -5.33 2.89
N ARG A 101 5.07 -6.14 2.50
CA ARG A 101 4.06 -6.67 3.41
C ARG A 101 4.19 -8.19 3.46
N HIS A 102 4.56 -8.72 4.62
CA HIS A 102 4.45 -10.16 4.90
C HIS A 102 3.00 -10.53 5.25
N ARG A 103 2.54 -11.73 4.88
CA ARG A 103 1.15 -12.18 5.10
C ARG A 103 0.75 -12.15 6.57
N SER A 104 1.59 -12.74 7.39
CA SER A 104 1.39 -12.97 8.82
C SER A 104 2.42 -12.24 9.69
N GLY A 105 3.31 -11.44 9.08
CA GLY A 105 4.51 -10.93 9.72
C GLY A 105 4.62 -9.41 9.67
N TRP A 106 5.84 -8.92 9.82
CA TRP A 106 6.15 -7.51 9.80
C TRP A 106 6.01 -6.92 8.40
N SER A 107 5.59 -5.65 8.36
CA SER A 107 5.62 -4.83 7.17
C SER A 107 6.67 -3.74 7.28
N TYR A 108 7.26 -3.35 6.15
CA TYR A 108 8.36 -2.39 6.09
C TYR A 108 8.06 -1.36 5.02
N VAL A 109 8.32 -0.09 5.30
CA VAL A 109 8.24 0.98 4.29
C VAL A 109 9.63 1.48 3.99
N PHE A 110 9.99 1.48 2.72
CA PHE A 110 11.27 1.95 2.20
C PHE A 110 11.09 3.15 1.28
N GLY A 111 12.13 3.97 1.20
CA GLY A 111 12.24 5.09 0.28
C GLY A 111 13.64 5.23 -0.27
N HIS A 112 13.86 6.23 -1.11
CA HIS A 112 15.08 6.44 -1.90
C HIS A 112 15.43 5.22 -2.77
N LEU A 113 14.41 4.52 -3.25
CA LEU A 113 14.60 3.37 -4.15
C LEU A 113 14.98 3.87 -5.55
N ALA A 114 15.54 3.00 -6.38
CA ALA A 114 15.88 3.34 -7.76
C ALA A 114 15.79 2.11 -8.66
N LEU A 115 15.70 2.35 -9.97
CA LEU A 115 15.77 1.28 -10.98
C LEU A 115 17.11 0.50 -10.88
N GLY A 116 18.20 1.18 -10.53
CA GLY A 116 19.50 0.56 -10.31
C GLY A 116 19.58 -0.36 -9.08
N ASN A 117 18.56 -0.38 -8.22
CA ASN A 117 18.51 -1.21 -7.02
C ASN A 117 17.41 -2.28 -7.09
N VAL A 118 16.88 -2.60 -8.27
CA VAL A 118 15.81 -3.61 -8.42
C VAL A 118 16.24 -4.96 -7.83
N ASP A 119 17.45 -5.42 -8.12
CA ASP A 119 17.96 -6.70 -7.60
C ASP A 119 18.08 -6.68 -6.07
N ASP A 120 18.51 -5.56 -5.49
CA ASP A 120 18.54 -5.37 -4.04
C ASP A 120 17.14 -5.40 -3.42
N ILE A 121 16.16 -4.76 -4.06
CA ILE A 121 14.77 -4.74 -3.59
C ILE A 121 14.20 -6.17 -3.61
N VAL A 122 14.43 -6.91 -4.70
CA VAL A 122 14.02 -8.31 -4.83
C VAL A 122 14.71 -9.20 -3.80
N HIS A 123 16.03 -9.04 -3.61
CA HIS A 123 16.78 -9.75 -2.60
C HIS A 123 16.18 -9.52 -1.21
N GLY A 124 15.93 -8.26 -0.83
CA GLY A 124 15.32 -7.95 0.47
C GLY A 124 13.92 -8.52 0.63
N ALA A 125 13.10 -8.51 -0.42
CA ALA A 125 11.77 -9.11 -0.40
C ALA A 125 11.83 -10.63 -0.24
N MET A 126 12.79 -11.30 -0.90
CA MET A 126 13.04 -12.73 -0.73
C MET A 126 13.52 -13.07 0.67
N MET A 127 14.42 -12.27 1.26
CA MET A 127 14.83 -12.45 2.66
C MET A 127 13.64 -12.40 3.62
N LEU A 128 12.68 -11.50 3.39
CA LEU A 128 11.46 -11.41 4.19
C LEU A 128 10.55 -12.63 3.97
N ALA A 129 10.45 -13.12 2.73
CA ALA A 129 9.63 -14.30 2.41
C ALA A 129 10.21 -15.61 2.98
N GLN A 130 11.53 -15.66 3.21
CA GLN A 130 12.24 -16.83 3.71
C GLN A 130 12.38 -16.86 5.25
N ASP A 131 12.13 -15.75 5.94
CA ASP A 131 12.20 -15.73 7.40
C ASP A 131 10.89 -16.27 7.99
N GLU A 132 10.99 -17.39 8.70
CA GLU A 132 9.84 -18.10 9.30
C GLU A 132 9.08 -17.25 10.33
N ARG A 133 9.73 -16.23 10.91
CA ARG A 133 9.09 -15.30 11.88
C ARG A 133 8.46 -14.11 11.17
N GLY A 134 8.53 -14.04 9.84
CA GLY A 134 8.04 -12.93 9.03
C GLY A 134 8.78 -11.63 9.34
N PHE A 135 10.08 -11.71 9.62
CA PHE A 135 10.94 -10.57 9.95
C PHE A 135 12.00 -10.38 8.88
N LEU A 136 12.33 -9.13 8.52
CA LEU A 136 13.42 -8.86 7.58
C LEU A 136 14.75 -8.82 8.35
N PRO A 137 15.69 -9.77 8.18
CA PRO A 137 16.94 -9.77 8.93
C PRO A 137 17.77 -8.50 8.65
N LEU A 138 18.55 -8.04 9.63
CA LEU A 138 19.45 -6.89 9.43
C LEU A 138 20.75 -7.31 8.72
N ARG A 139 21.32 -8.45 9.13
CA ARG A 139 22.48 -9.07 8.48
C ARG A 139 22.08 -9.48 7.05
N GLY A 140 22.95 -9.23 6.07
CA GLY A 140 22.67 -9.54 4.66
C GLY A 140 21.77 -8.54 3.92
N ARG A 141 20.93 -7.78 4.65
CA ARG A 141 20.03 -6.79 4.05
C ARG A 141 20.75 -5.80 3.09
N PRO A 142 20.25 -5.53 1.88
CA PRO A 142 20.88 -4.55 1.00
C PRO A 142 20.95 -3.14 1.58
N SER A 143 21.94 -2.35 1.15
CA SER A 143 22.22 -1.01 1.69
C SER A 143 21.05 -0.04 1.51
N CYS A 144 20.35 -0.11 0.36
CA CYS A 144 19.17 0.69 0.06
C CYS A 144 17.98 0.40 1.00
N LEU A 145 17.97 -0.75 1.70
CA LEU A 145 16.94 -1.17 2.65
C LEU A 145 17.36 -1.02 4.13
N ARG A 146 18.47 -0.32 4.39
CA ARG A 146 19.01 -0.04 5.73
C ARG A 146 19.04 1.46 6.02
N GLY A 147 19.20 1.81 7.30
CA GLY A 147 19.42 3.19 7.74
C GLY A 147 18.35 4.15 7.22
N LYS A 148 18.78 5.20 6.50
CA LYS A 148 17.91 6.25 5.96
C LYS A 148 16.87 5.73 4.93
N GLY A 149 17.15 4.60 4.28
CA GLY A 149 16.23 3.97 3.33
C GLY A 149 14.99 3.36 3.97
N MET A 150 15.03 3.01 5.26
CA MET A 150 13.87 2.50 6.00
C MET A 150 13.11 3.66 6.66
N THR A 151 11.81 3.77 6.38
CA THR A 151 10.92 4.77 6.98
C THR A 151 10.15 4.20 8.16
N ALA A 152 9.63 2.99 8.03
CA ALA A 152 8.81 2.39 9.08
C ALA A 152 8.97 0.87 9.10
N ARG A 153 8.75 0.31 10.29
CA ARG A 153 8.56 -1.11 10.54
C ARG A 153 7.26 -1.27 11.34
N ILE A 154 6.29 -1.96 10.76
CA ILE A 154 4.91 -2.05 11.25
C ILE A 154 4.66 -3.51 11.68
N PRO A 155 4.27 -3.76 12.94
CA PRO A 155 4.02 -5.11 13.41
C PRO A 155 2.76 -5.74 12.79
N PRO A 156 2.65 -7.08 12.80
CA PRO A 156 1.37 -7.73 12.48
C PRO A 156 0.30 -7.38 13.53
N PHE A 157 -0.98 -7.48 13.15
CA PHE A 157 -2.10 -7.04 14.00
C PHE A 157 -2.20 -7.73 15.36
N HIS A 158 -1.69 -8.95 15.48
CA HIS A 158 -1.72 -9.74 16.71
C HIS A 158 -0.44 -9.62 17.55
N HIS A 159 0.50 -8.76 17.13
CA HIS A 159 1.75 -8.54 17.85
C HIS A 159 1.51 -7.80 19.16
N HIS A 160 2.12 -8.30 20.22
CA HIS A 160 2.16 -7.65 21.52
C HIS A 160 3.55 -7.90 22.12
N GLU A 161 4.09 -6.90 22.80
CA GLU A 161 5.34 -6.97 23.54
C GLU A 161 5.05 -6.50 24.97
N ASP A 162 5.58 -7.24 25.95
CA ASP A 162 5.49 -6.83 27.34
C ASP A 162 6.42 -5.65 27.62
N LEU A 163 6.00 -4.74 28.50
CA LEU A 163 6.86 -3.65 28.96
C LEU A 163 8.00 -4.22 29.81
N PRO A 164 9.24 -3.70 29.66
CA PRO A 164 10.32 -4.03 30.58
C PRO A 164 9.90 -3.72 32.02
N GLN A 165 10.23 -4.62 32.95
CA GLN A 165 10.08 -4.40 34.39
C GLN A 165 11.07 -3.36 34.92
#